data_AF-A0A9P5AK85-F1
#
_entry.id   AF-A0A9P5AK85-F1
#
_cell.length_a   1.000
_cell.length_b   1.000
_cell.length_c   1.000
_cell.angle_alpha   90.00
_cell.angle_beta   90.00
_cell.angle_gamma   90.00
#
_symmetry.space_group_name_H-M   'P 1'
#
loop_
_entity.id
_entity.type
_entity.pdbx_description
1 polymer ?
#
loop_
_entity_poly.entity_id
_entity_poly.type
_entity_poly.pdbx_seq_one_letter_code
_entity_poly.pdbx_strand_id
1 'polypeptide(L)'
;MENQQIDAGEAPPCDSHPLPCVPMNDLPKDIIDYHAFCSSTWDVPVVASFALDPSCYNRNQECLRKLFGKFDYHTVPGKIVVWQPPQRHDIFIASIEKYIVEQLKMFTSSSPEDPGKIIREIQNEGRSPISLKDGSELHPDRRFRYNGAHDAKSPVITITVSTAQSHEEVMDKTRKLLIETNGWVKTAFQRANGLPANLQMTMNIPLRDFAPKGTDMSNWPLCSISIPFNQLSHTLTHAAEAEGHRNLALNYLIYGHESDSEGDDEEYGCNWGSNAVGDLEHATK
;
A
#
# COMPACT_ATOMS: atom_id res chain seq x y z
N MET A 1 -43.46 -41.24 22.34
CA MET A 1 -42.76 -40.30 21.45
C MET A 1 -41.50 -39.90 22.19
N GLU A 2 -40.40 -40.61 21.94
CA GLU A 2 -39.09 -40.32 22.50
C GLU A 2 -38.38 -39.32 21.61
N ASN A 3 -37.98 -38.19 22.20
CA ASN A 3 -37.15 -37.18 21.54
C ASN A 3 -35.68 -37.64 21.61
N GLN A 4 -35.09 -37.91 20.44
CA GLN A 4 -33.65 -38.08 20.31
C GLN A 4 -32.97 -36.71 20.35
N GLN A 5 -32.09 -36.56 21.33
CA GLN A 5 -31.22 -35.41 21.52
C GLN A 5 -30.01 -35.58 20.59
N ILE A 6 -29.86 -34.69 19.61
CA ILE A 6 -28.75 -34.70 18.65
C ILE A 6 -27.58 -33.98 19.31
N ASP A 7 -26.52 -34.74 19.57
CA ASP A 7 -25.27 -34.27 20.16
C ASP A 7 -24.48 -33.48 19.12
N ALA A 8 -24.23 -32.20 19.39
CA ALA A 8 -23.45 -31.32 18.52
C ALA A 8 -21.96 -31.56 18.82
N GLY A 9 -21.32 -32.39 18.00
CA GLY A 9 -19.88 -32.65 18.12
C GLY A 9 -19.05 -31.37 18.06
N GLU A 10 -18.17 -31.20 19.04
CA GLU A 10 -17.18 -30.12 19.10
C GLU A 10 -16.35 -30.10 17.82
N ALA A 11 -16.28 -28.93 17.19
CA ALA A 11 -15.37 -28.70 16.07
C ALA A 11 -13.92 -28.86 16.55
N PRO A 12 -13.04 -29.51 15.76
CA PRO A 12 -11.64 -29.69 16.13
C PRO A 12 -10.94 -28.33 16.28
N PRO A 13 -10.03 -28.18 17.26
CA PRO A 13 -9.27 -26.95 17.44
C PRO A 13 -8.46 -26.66 16.17
N CYS A 14 -8.68 -25.46 15.62
CA CYS A 14 -7.96 -24.96 14.46
C CYS A 14 -6.56 -24.49 14.93
N ASP A 15 -5.68 -25.43 15.22
CA ASP A 15 -4.27 -25.17 15.55
C ASP A 15 -3.49 -24.86 14.26
N SER A 16 -3.81 -23.73 13.62
CA SER A 16 -3.03 -23.18 12.52
C SER A 16 -1.77 -22.53 13.07
N HIS A 17 -0.84 -23.33 13.57
CA HIS A 17 0.52 -22.85 13.77
C HIS A 17 1.11 -22.47 12.41
N PRO A 18 1.69 -21.26 12.26
CA PRO A 18 2.36 -20.90 11.01
C PRO A 18 3.44 -21.93 10.73
N LEU A 19 3.36 -22.57 9.56
CA LEU A 19 4.34 -23.55 9.13
C LEU A 19 5.75 -22.92 9.25
N PRO A 20 6.72 -23.64 9.83
CA PRO A 20 8.09 -23.14 9.93
C PRO A 20 8.57 -22.72 8.53
N CYS A 21 9.17 -21.52 8.44
CA CYS A 21 9.74 -21.04 7.19
C CYS A 21 10.60 -22.13 6.55
N VAL A 22 10.24 -22.53 5.33
CA VAL A 22 11.04 -23.45 4.53
C VAL A 22 12.46 -22.86 4.44
N PRO A 23 13.54 -23.66 4.62
CA PRO A 23 14.89 -23.16 4.47
C PRO A 23 15.05 -22.48 3.10
N MET A 24 15.70 -21.32 3.03
CA MET A 24 15.97 -20.61 1.76
C MET A 24 16.67 -21.48 0.69
N ASN A 25 17.18 -22.65 1.06
CA ASN A 25 17.88 -23.60 0.21
C ASN A 25 17.04 -24.18 -0.95
N ASP A 26 15.72 -24.03 -0.93
CA ASP A 26 14.83 -24.54 -1.98
C ASP A 26 14.60 -23.54 -3.14
N LEU A 27 15.14 -22.31 -3.02
CA LEU A 27 15.08 -21.33 -4.11
C LEU A 27 16.19 -21.56 -5.13
N PRO A 28 15.93 -21.31 -6.43
CA PRO A 28 16.95 -21.24 -7.46
C PRO A 28 18.14 -20.37 -7.05
N LYS A 29 19.36 -20.86 -7.28
CA LYS A 29 20.61 -20.20 -6.83
C LYS A 29 20.77 -18.80 -7.42
N ASP A 30 20.35 -18.61 -8.67
CA ASP A 30 20.36 -17.32 -9.36
C ASP A 30 19.47 -16.26 -8.68
N ILE A 31 18.31 -16.65 -8.14
CA ILE A 31 17.43 -15.77 -7.35
C ILE A 31 18.13 -15.32 -6.06
N ILE A 32 18.79 -16.25 -5.35
CA ILE A 32 19.51 -15.97 -4.10
C ILE A 32 20.72 -15.06 -4.37
N ASP A 33 21.51 -15.41 -5.40
CA ASP A 33 22.70 -14.66 -5.81
C ASP A 33 22.30 -13.24 -6.24
N TYR A 34 21.18 -13.09 -6.96
CA TYR A 34 20.66 -11.77 -7.33
C TYR A 34 20.26 -10.95 -6.12
N HIS A 35 19.50 -11.50 -5.17
CA HIS A 35 19.14 -10.77 -3.95
C HIS A 35 20.38 -10.32 -3.15
N ALA A 36 21.39 -11.19 -3.04
CA ALA A 36 22.66 -10.84 -2.40
C ALA A 36 23.37 -9.71 -3.15
N PHE A 37 23.38 -9.76 -4.49
CA PHE A 37 23.90 -8.70 -5.34
C PHE A 37 23.16 -7.37 -5.10
N CYS A 38 21.83 -7.35 -5.13
CA CYS A 38 21.04 -6.14 -4.87
C CYS A 38 21.27 -5.55 -3.48
N SER A 39 21.58 -6.39 -2.51
CA SER A 39 21.89 -5.94 -1.14
C SER A 39 23.29 -5.32 -1.03
N SER A 40 24.17 -5.57 -2.00
CA SER A 40 25.58 -5.18 -1.97
C SER A 40 25.93 -3.97 -2.84
N THR A 41 25.11 -3.67 -3.85
CA THR A 41 25.36 -2.55 -4.78
C THR A 41 24.08 -1.78 -5.09
N TRP A 42 24.23 -0.51 -5.43
CA TRP A 42 23.15 0.36 -5.92
C TRP A 42 22.99 0.30 -7.45
N ASP A 43 23.98 -0.24 -8.16
CA ASP A 43 23.97 -0.40 -9.62
C ASP A 43 23.43 -1.78 -10.02
N VAL A 44 22.11 -1.93 -9.86
CA VAL A 44 21.41 -3.19 -10.10
C VAL A 44 20.50 -3.02 -11.32
N PRO A 45 20.35 -4.07 -12.17
CA PRO A 45 19.34 -4.06 -13.21
C PRO A 45 17.96 -3.69 -12.65
N VAL A 46 17.32 -2.68 -13.25
CA VAL A 46 15.96 -2.25 -12.88
C VAL A 46 14.97 -3.41 -12.98
N VAL A 47 15.21 -4.33 -13.93
CA VAL A 47 14.41 -5.54 -14.15
C VAL A 47 15.33 -6.74 -14.25
N ALA A 48 15.02 -7.79 -13.49
CA ALA A 48 15.64 -9.09 -13.62
C ALA A 48 14.56 -10.17 -13.74
N SER A 49 14.87 -11.26 -14.44
CA SER A 49 13.95 -12.37 -14.59
C SER A 49 14.68 -13.69 -14.40
N PHE A 50 14.06 -14.59 -13.64
CA PHE A 50 14.63 -15.86 -13.22
C PHE A 50 13.67 -16.98 -13.54
N ALA A 51 14.19 -18.12 -13.99
CA ALA A 51 13.36 -19.30 -14.19
C ALA A 51 12.79 -19.76 -12.84
N LEU A 52 11.47 -19.92 -12.78
CA LEU A 52 10.79 -20.35 -11.56
C LEU A 52 9.57 -21.18 -11.93
N ASP A 53 9.65 -22.48 -11.66
CA ASP A 53 8.52 -23.39 -11.85
C ASP A 53 7.33 -22.99 -10.95
N PRO A 54 6.07 -23.05 -11.44
CA PRO A 54 4.90 -22.69 -10.63
C PRO A 54 4.79 -23.45 -9.31
N SER A 55 5.18 -24.73 -9.28
CA SER A 55 5.18 -25.54 -8.05
C SER A 55 6.25 -25.04 -7.08
N CYS A 56 7.41 -24.64 -7.60
CA CYS A 56 8.47 -24.04 -6.81
C CYS A 56 8.04 -22.69 -6.23
N TYR A 57 7.38 -21.84 -7.02
CA TYR A 57 6.79 -20.59 -6.55
C TYR A 57 5.80 -20.85 -5.41
N ASN A 58 4.81 -21.73 -5.62
CA ASN A 58 3.78 -22.03 -4.63
C ASN A 58 4.35 -22.56 -3.30
N ARG A 59 5.39 -23.41 -3.35
CA ARG A 59 6.07 -23.89 -2.14
C ARG A 59 6.90 -22.82 -1.42
N ASN A 60 7.38 -21.82 -2.15
CA ASN A 60 8.32 -20.82 -1.64
C ASN A 60 7.75 -19.40 -1.58
N GLN A 61 6.42 -19.20 -1.69
CA GLN A 61 5.82 -17.86 -1.74
C GLN A 61 6.27 -16.99 -0.56
N GLU A 62 6.27 -17.55 0.64
CA GLU A 62 6.67 -16.84 1.85
C GLU A 62 8.15 -16.45 1.86
N CYS A 63 9.02 -17.34 1.38
CA CYS A 63 10.45 -17.06 1.24
C CYS A 63 10.70 -15.98 0.18
N LEU A 64 10.03 -16.05 -0.98
CA LEU A 64 10.10 -15.04 -2.03
C LEU A 64 9.58 -13.68 -1.56
N ARG A 65 8.49 -13.66 -0.80
CA ARG A 65 7.91 -12.45 -0.20
C ARG A 65 8.88 -11.80 0.78
N LYS A 66 9.56 -12.59 1.61
CA LYS A 66 10.60 -12.09 2.52
C LYS A 66 11.85 -11.61 1.78
N LEU A 67 12.31 -12.36 0.79
CA LEU A 67 13.49 -12.05 0.00
C LEU A 67 13.29 -10.77 -0.82
N PHE A 68 12.14 -10.68 -1.49
CA PHE A 68 11.81 -9.58 -2.37
C PHE A 68 10.88 -8.55 -1.74
N GLY A 69 10.76 -8.48 -0.42
CA GLY A 69 9.81 -7.58 0.26
C GLY A 69 10.07 -6.08 0.01
N LYS A 70 11.24 -5.72 -0.53
CA LYS A 70 11.59 -4.36 -0.98
C LYS A 70 11.48 -4.16 -2.48
N PHE A 71 11.18 -5.20 -3.24
CA PHE A 71 11.14 -5.22 -4.69
C PHE A 71 9.70 -5.41 -5.16
N ASP A 72 9.34 -4.76 -6.25
CA ASP A 72 8.15 -5.15 -6.99
C ASP A 72 8.47 -6.50 -7.65
N TYR A 73 7.61 -7.51 -7.55
CA TYR A 73 7.79 -8.73 -8.34
C TYR A 73 6.43 -9.31 -8.74
N HIS A 74 6.42 -10.00 -9.88
CA HIS A 74 5.28 -10.79 -10.33
C HIS A 74 5.77 -12.09 -10.95
N THR A 75 4.87 -13.06 -11.02
CA THR A 75 5.12 -14.34 -11.67
C THR A 75 4.44 -14.37 -13.02
N VAL A 76 5.14 -14.87 -14.02
CA VAL A 76 4.52 -15.31 -15.27
C VAL A 76 4.86 -16.80 -15.46
N PRO A 77 4.14 -17.54 -16.33
CA PRO A 77 4.37 -18.98 -16.46
C PRO A 77 5.86 -19.32 -16.67
N GLY A 78 6.43 -20.07 -15.71
CA GLY A 78 7.82 -20.55 -15.74
C GLY A 78 8.90 -19.56 -15.32
N LYS A 79 8.56 -18.33 -14.91
CA LYS A 79 9.56 -17.34 -14.44
C LYS A 79 8.99 -16.33 -13.44
N ILE A 80 9.86 -15.83 -12.57
CA ILE A 80 9.62 -14.65 -11.75
C ILE A 80 10.32 -13.46 -12.40
N VAL A 81 9.67 -12.30 -12.40
CA VAL A 81 10.27 -11.03 -12.80
C VAL A 81 10.28 -10.14 -11.57
N VAL A 82 11.48 -9.66 -11.25
CA VAL A 82 11.76 -8.80 -10.10
C VAL A 82 12.15 -7.44 -10.63
N TRP A 83 11.50 -6.41 -10.12
CA TRP A 83 11.78 -5.01 -10.37
C TRP A 83 12.34 -4.37 -9.13
N GLN A 84 13.50 -3.76 -9.30
CA GLN A 84 14.05 -2.89 -8.29
C GLN A 84 13.34 -1.55 -8.35
N PRO A 85 12.74 -1.07 -7.25
CA PRO A 85 12.27 0.29 -7.19
C PRO A 85 13.46 1.22 -7.48
N PRO A 86 13.37 2.09 -8.50
CA PRO A 86 14.41 3.08 -8.74
C PRO A 86 14.52 4.00 -7.50
N GLN A 87 15.69 4.59 -7.26
CA GLN A 87 15.95 5.53 -6.15
C GLN A 87 14.87 6.63 -6.03
N ARG A 88 14.29 7.07 -7.14
CA ARG A 88 13.20 8.05 -7.19
C ARG A 88 11.93 7.57 -6.50
N HIS A 89 11.68 6.27 -6.43
CA HIS A 89 10.58 5.70 -5.64
C HIS A 89 10.80 6.02 -4.16
N ASP A 90 11.98 5.73 -3.63
CA ASP A 90 12.32 6.02 -2.24
C ASP A 90 12.31 7.53 -1.94
N ILE A 91 12.85 8.36 -2.84
CA ILE A 91 12.82 9.83 -2.70
C ILE A 91 11.37 10.34 -2.68
N PHE A 92 10.54 9.83 -3.60
CA PHE A 92 9.13 10.21 -3.69
C PHE A 92 8.35 9.81 -2.44
N ILE A 93 8.50 8.57 -1.98
CA ILE A 93 7.91 8.07 -0.73
C ILE A 93 8.35 8.93 0.46
N ALA A 94 9.65 9.17 0.62
CA ALA A 94 10.19 9.98 1.72
C ALA A 94 9.64 11.41 1.71
N SER A 95 9.37 11.95 0.53
CA SER A 95 8.81 13.29 0.38
C SER A 95 7.34 13.36 0.77
N ILE A 96 6.52 12.36 0.38
CA ILE A 96 5.13 12.26 0.85
C ILE A 96 5.08 12.10 2.37
N GLU A 97 5.91 11.20 2.91
CA GLU A 97 6.04 10.97 4.34
C GLU A 97 6.39 12.25 5.09
N LYS A 98 7.43 12.96 4.64
CA LYS A 98 7.85 14.25 5.21
C LYS A 98 6.70 15.24 5.20
N TYR A 99 5.98 15.34 4.10
CA TYR A 99 4.87 16.27 3.94
C TYR A 99 3.73 16.00 4.93
N ILE A 100 3.32 14.74 5.05
CA ILE A 100 2.30 14.31 6.02
C ILE A 100 2.74 14.66 7.45
N VAL A 101 3.99 14.32 7.81
CA VAL A 101 4.54 14.60 9.13
C VAL A 101 4.60 16.10 9.43
N GLU A 102 4.96 16.92 8.44
CA GLU A 102 5.00 18.38 8.59
C GLU A 102 3.60 18.97 8.82
N GLN A 103 2.58 18.52 8.08
CA GLN A 103 1.20 18.96 8.31
C GLN A 103 0.67 18.53 9.68
N LEU A 104 0.92 17.29 10.09
CA LEU A 104 0.55 16.82 11.43
C LEU A 104 1.21 17.69 12.52
N LYS A 105 2.50 18.01 12.37
CA LYS A 105 3.20 18.93 13.30
C LYS A 105 2.58 20.33 13.33
N MET A 106 2.22 20.89 12.17
CA MET A 106 1.55 22.18 12.10
C MET A 106 0.24 22.17 12.91
N PHE A 107 -0.60 21.15 12.73
CA PHE A 107 -1.84 21.04 13.50
C PHE A 107 -1.62 20.92 15.00
N THR A 108 -0.61 20.15 15.45
CA THR A 108 -0.28 20.05 16.89
C THR A 108 0.24 21.35 17.50
N SER A 109 0.79 22.25 16.68
CA SER A 109 1.35 23.53 17.13
C SER A 109 0.27 24.62 17.19
N SER A 110 -0.79 24.50 16.38
CA SER A 110 -1.87 25.49 16.28
C SER A 110 -2.96 25.35 17.34
N SER A 111 -3.10 24.20 18.01
CA SER A 111 -4.04 24.04 19.11
C SER A 111 -3.50 23.07 20.17
N PRO A 112 -3.29 23.53 21.42
CA PRO A 112 -2.93 22.66 22.54
C PRO A 112 -4.13 21.86 23.09
N GLU A 113 -5.35 22.12 22.61
CA GLU A 113 -6.58 21.44 23.03
C GLU A 113 -6.70 20.02 22.44
N ASP A 114 -7.82 19.34 22.72
CA ASP A 114 -8.10 17.94 22.36
C ASP A 114 -7.76 17.53 20.92
N PRO A 115 -7.97 18.36 19.87
CA PRO A 115 -7.52 18.04 18.51
C PRO A 115 -6.02 17.77 18.40
N GLY A 116 -5.20 18.55 19.12
CA GLY A 116 -3.75 18.38 19.15
C GLY A 116 -3.31 17.09 19.85
N LYS A 117 -4.10 16.60 20.81
CA LYS A 117 -3.85 15.31 21.48
C LYS A 117 -4.02 14.14 20.51
N ILE A 118 -5.14 14.12 19.77
CA ILE A 118 -5.41 13.07 18.77
C ILE A 118 -4.28 12.99 17.74
N ILE A 119 -3.80 14.14 17.26
CA ILE A 119 -2.77 14.19 16.22
C ILE A 119 -1.42 13.68 16.72
N ARG A 120 -1.08 13.87 18.00
CA ARG A 120 0.15 13.33 18.60
C ARG A 120 0.15 11.82 18.72
N GLU A 121 -1.02 11.20 18.77
CA GLU A 121 -1.18 9.75 18.79
C GLU A 121 -1.07 9.13 17.38
N ILE A 122 -0.99 9.95 16.32
CA ILE A 122 -0.72 9.46 14.96
C ILE A 122 0.79 9.22 14.82
N GLN A 123 1.16 7.95 14.68
CA GLN A 123 2.54 7.50 14.49
C GLN A 123 2.80 7.06 13.07
N ASN A 124 3.99 7.41 12.57
CA ASN A 124 4.55 6.85 11.35
C ASN A 124 5.25 5.53 11.69
N GLU A 125 4.73 4.42 11.18
CA GLU A 125 5.28 3.09 11.42
C GLU A 125 6.14 2.57 10.25
N GLY A 126 6.48 3.45 9.30
CA GLY A 126 7.35 3.11 8.16
C GLY A 126 6.76 1.99 7.29
N ARG A 127 7.58 1.00 6.94
CA ARG A 127 7.25 -0.15 6.06
C ARG A 127 6.66 -1.36 6.80
N SER A 128 6.11 -1.15 7.98
CA SER A 128 5.68 -2.26 8.82
C SER A 128 4.51 -3.04 8.16
N PRO A 129 4.50 -4.39 8.22
CA PRO A 129 3.51 -5.22 7.52
C PRO A 129 2.12 -5.16 8.14
N ILE A 130 1.08 -5.31 7.32
CA ILE A 130 -0.33 -5.29 7.70
C ILE A 130 -0.87 -6.70 7.55
N SER A 131 -1.21 -7.33 8.67
CA SER A 131 -1.88 -8.64 8.64
C SER A 131 -3.32 -8.47 8.15
N LEU A 132 -3.70 -9.23 7.12
CA LEU A 132 -5.04 -9.30 6.55
C LEU A 132 -5.85 -10.42 7.22
N LYS A 133 -7.18 -10.43 7.01
CA LYS A 133 -8.09 -11.41 7.65
C LYS A 133 -7.82 -12.84 7.21
N ASP A 134 -7.34 -13.03 5.98
CA ASP A 134 -6.96 -14.33 5.42
C ASP A 134 -5.60 -14.86 5.94
N GLY A 135 -4.95 -14.13 6.85
CA GLY A 135 -3.64 -14.47 7.41
C GLY A 135 -2.45 -14.08 6.52
N SER A 136 -2.70 -13.53 5.33
CA SER A 136 -1.63 -12.93 4.52
C SER A 136 -1.17 -11.59 5.11
N GLU A 137 -0.04 -11.06 4.65
CA GLU A 137 0.38 -9.72 5.03
C GLU A 137 0.69 -8.84 3.81
N LEU A 138 0.24 -7.59 3.89
CA LEU A 138 0.55 -6.54 2.96
C LEU A 138 1.76 -5.73 3.45
N HIS A 139 2.66 -5.37 2.54
CA HIS A 139 3.82 -4.53 2.82
C HIS A 139 3.66 -3.18 2.12
N PRO A 140 3.04 -2.17 2.78
CA PRO A 140 2.99 -0.84 2.21
C PRO A 140 4.37 -0.19 2.23
N ASP A 141 4.58 0.79 1.35
CA ASP A 141 5.80 1.58 1.37
C ASP A 141 5.88 2.47 2.60
N ARG A 142 4.75 3.03 3.05
CA ARG A 142 4.63 3.73 4.32
C ARG A 142 3.27 3.53 4.95
N ARG A 143 3.21 3.54 6.27
CA ARG A 143 1.95 3.52 7.02
C ARG A 143 1.94 4.49 8.20
N PHE A 144 0.77 5.03 8.45
CA PHE A 144 0.45 5.82 9.63
C PHE A 144 -0.65 5.13 10.43
N ARG A 145 -0.50 5.11 11.75
CA ARG A 145 -1.45 4.50 12.70
C ARG A 145 -1.80 5.49 13.79
N TYR A 146 -3.07 5.48 14.20
CA TYR A 146 -3.52 6.17 15.40
C TYR A 146 -3.46 5.22 16.62
N ASN A 147 -2.71 5.60 17.66
CA ASN A 147 -2.50 4.76 18.84
C ASN A 147 -3.60 4.87 19.90
N GLY A 148 -4.55 5.81 19.76
CA GLY A 148 -5.59 6.02 20.77
C GLY A 148 -6.67 4.94 20.83
N ALA A 149 -6.68 3.96 19.91
CA ALA A 149 -7.56 2.80 20.00
C ALA A 149 -6.82 1.56 20.48
N HIS A 150 -7.26 1.03 21.63
CA HIS A 150 -6.75 -0.21 22.21
C HIS A 150 -6.93 -1.44 21.31
N ASP A 151 -7.88 -1.42 20.36
CA ASP A 151 -8.22 -2.57 19.51
C ASP A 151 -8.00 -2.35 18.00
N ALA A 152 -7.46 -1.20 17.58
CA ALA A 152 -7.32 -0.89 16.16
C ALA A 152 -6.11 -1.61 15.53
N LYS A 153 -6.35 -2.84 15.06
CA LYS A 153 -5.42 -3.57 14.18
C LYS A 153 -5.27 -2.92 12.80
N SER A 154 -6.15 -1.98 12.43
CA SER A 154 -6.13 -1.34 11.12
C SER A 154 -5.11 -0.18 11.08
N PRO A 155 -4.19 -0.17 10.10
CA PRO A 155 -3.51 1.04 9.71
C PRO A 155 -4.52 2.03 9.16
N VAL A 156 -4.19 3.30 9.29
CA VAL A 156 -5.15 4.36 9.03
C VAL A 156 -4.91 5.01 7.68
N ILE A 157 -3.64 5.24 7.35
CA ILE A 157 -3.20 5.62 6.02
C ILE A 157 -2.10 4.66 5.63
N THR A 158 -2.14 4.11 4.43
CA THR A 158 -0.91 3.68 3.78
C THR A 158 -0.69 4.32 2.44
N ILE A 159 0.59 4.33 2.09
CA ILE A 159 1.11 4.79 0.82
C ILE A 159 1.73 3.58 0.15
N THR A 160 1.33 3.35 -1.09
CA THR A 160 1.90 2.33 -1.96
C THR A 160 2.20 2.96 -3.30
N VAL A 161 3.44 2.86 -3.72
CA VAL A 161 3.96 3.38 -4.99
C VAL A 161 4.49 2.18 -5.76
N SER A 162 3.97 1.97 -6.96
CA SER A 162 4.40 0.90 -7.85
C SER A 162 5.11 1.48 -9.06
N THR A 163 6.20 0.81 -9.45
CA THR A 163 7.09 1.28 -10.52
C THR A 163 6.92 0.52 -11.82
N ALA A 164 6.30 -0.66 -11.78
CA ALA A 164 6.37 -1.63 -12.87
C ALA A 164 5.09 -2.42 -13.13
N GLN A 165 4.03 -2.17 -12.38
CA GLN A 165 2.81 -2.96 -12.51
C GLN A 165 1.88 -2.38 -13.58
N SER A 166 1.23 -3.27 -14.32
CA SER A 166 0.10 -2.88 -15.15
C SER A 166 -0.93 -2.16 -14.28
N HIS A 167 -1.67 -1.21 -14.86
CA HIS A 167 -2.74 -0.54 -14.14
C HIS A 167 -3.69 -1.56 -13.47
N GLU A 168 -3.95 -2.68 -14.15
CA GLU A 168 -4.76 -3.79 -13.63
C GLU A 168 -4.17 -4.44 -12.38
N GLU A 169 -2.87 -4.73 -12.34
CA GLU A 169 -2.23 -5.33 -11.14
C GLU A 169 -2.20 -4.36 -9.96
N VAL A 170 -1.93 -3.09 -10.22
CA VAL A 170 -2.02 -2.03 -9.20
C VAL A 170 -3.44 -1.98 -8.67
N MET A 171 -4.44 -1.98 -9.56
CA MET A 171 -5.85 -1.96 -9.20
C MET A 171 -6.31 -3.25 -8.50
N ASP A 172 -5.77 -4.42 -8.80
CA ASP A 172 -6.09 -5.67 -8.10
C ASP A 172 -5.55 -5.68 -6.67
N LYS A 173 -4.27 -5.31 -6.48
CA LYS A 173 -3.68 -5.13 -5.14
C LYS A 173 -4.47 -4.09 -4.34
N THR A 174 -4.88 -3.03 -5.01
CA THR A 174 -5.67 -1.96 -4.40
C THR A 174 -7.06 -2.45 -4.05
N ARG A 175 -7.76 -3.14 -4.96
CA ARG A 175 -9.08 -3.70 -4.69
C ARG A 175 -9.06 -4.65 -3.49
N LYS A 176 -8.06 -5.53 -3.40
CA LYS A 176 -7.86 -6.40 -2.23
C LYS A 176 -7.70 -5.57 -0.95
N LEU A 177 -6.89 -4.52 -1.01
CA LEU A 177 -6.71 -3.61 0.12
C LEU A 177 -8.02 -2.92 0.50
N LEU A 178 -8.75 -2.35 -0.46
CA LEU A 178 -10.01 -1.65 -0.22
C LEU A 178 -11.06 -2.57 0.39
N ILE A 179 -11.17 -3.81 -0.10
CA ILE A 179 -12.12 -4.81 0.44
C ILE A 179 -11.76 -5.15 1.89
N GLU A 180 -10.46 -5.35 2.17
CA GLU A 180 -10.01 -5.77 3.50
C GLU A 180 -10.03 -4.64 4.53
N THR A 181 -9.69 -3.41 4.10
CA THR A 181 -9.58 -2.22 4.96
C THR A 181 -10.77 -1.29 4.87
N ASN A 182 -11.83 -1.67 4.14
CA ASN A 182 -12.95 -0.78 3.84
C ASN A 182 -12.48 0.63 3.41
N GLY A 183 -11.48 0.65 2.52
CA GLY A 183 -10.78 1.87 2.14
C GLY A 183 -11.34 2.50 0.88
N TRP A 184 -10.85 3.70 0.55
CA TRP A 184 -11.14 4.37 -0.72
C TRP A 184 -9.87 4.87 -1.42
N VAL A 185 -9.95 5.03 -2.75
CA VAL A 185 -8.85 5.53 -3.60
C VAL A 185 -9.14 6.95 -4.04
N LYS A 186 -8.19 7.86 -3.84
CA LYS A 186 -8.39 9.28 -4.14
C LYS A 186 -8.29 9.65 -5.62
N THR A 187 -7.22 9.27 -6.33
CA THR A 187 -7.04 9.54 -7.78
C THR A 187 -5.63 9.15 -8.24
N ALA A 188 -5.43 9.05 -9.56
CA ALA A 188 -4.10 9.05 -10.19
C ALA A 188 -3.58 10.49 -10.38
N PHE A 189 -2.31 10.71 -10.04
CA PHE A 189 -1.46 11.90 -10.21
C PHE A 189 -0.53 11.90 -11.47
N GLN A 190 -0.45 10.82 -12.27
CA GLN A 190 0.37 10.65 -13.47
C GLN A 190 -0.39 9.79 -14.47
N ARG A 191 -0.22 10.09 -15.75
CA ARG A 191 -0.69 9.28 -16.87
C ARG A 191 0.33 8.17 -17.17
N ALA A 192 -0.05 7.17 -17.96
CA ALA A 192 0.85 6.08 -18.37
C ALA A 192 2.14 6.56 -19.08
N ASN A 193 2.11 7.74 -19.70
CA ASN A 193 3.30 8.34 -20.33
C ASN A 193 4.22 9.09 -19.34
N GLY A 194 3.97 8.98 -18.04
CA GLY A 194 4.75 9.65 -16.98
C GLY A 194 4.47 11.15 -16.84
N LEU A 195 3.58 11.73 -17.65
CA LEU A 195 3.19 13.13 -17.47
C LEU A 195 2.23 13.25 -16.29
N PRO A 196 2.32 14.33 -15.48
CA PRO A 196 1.38 14.58 -14.40
C PRO A 196 -0.07 14.60 -14.89
N ALA A 197 -0.93 13.88 -14.19
CA ALA A 197 -2.37 14.05 -14.24
C ALA A 197 -2.77 14.97 -13.09
N ASN A 198 -3.77 15.83 -13.31
CA ASN A 198 -4.44 16.53 -12.21
C ASN A 198 -3.53 17.49 -11.38
N LEU A 199 -2.58 18.20 -11.99
CA LEU A 199 -1.63 19.10 -11.30
C LEU A 199 -2.32 20.16 -10.41
N GLN A 200 -3.49 20.62 -10.82
CA GLN A 200 -4.31 21.59 -10.07
C GLN A 200 -5.09 20.97 -8.91
N MET A 201 -5.12 19.64 -8.77
CA MET A 201 -5.83 18.97 -7.69
C MET A 201 -5.00 18.97 -6.41
N THR A 202 -5.71 18.89 -5.28
CA THR A 202 -5.12 18.67 -3.97
C THR A 202 -5.80 17.46 -3.37
N MET A 203 -5.01 16.49 -2.93
CA MET A 203 -5.54 15.34 -2.22
C MET A 203 -5.74 15.73 -0.76
N ASN A 204 -6.98 15.69 -0.30
CA ASN A 204 -7.32 16.00 1.09
C ASN A 204 -7.57 14.71 1.84
N ILE A 205 -6.87 14.47 2.94
CA ILE A 205 -7.05 13.34 3.84
C ILE A 205 -7.61 13.85 5.16
N PRO A 206 -8.94 13.80 5.35
CA PRO A 206 -9.55 14.18 6.62
C PRO A 206 -8.87 13.46 7.79
N LEU A 207 -8.55 14.19 8.86
CA LEU A 207 -8.01 13.55 10.06
C LEU A 207 -9.03 12.61 10.71
N ARG A 208 -10.30 12.77 10.38
CA ARG A 208 -11.40 11.87 10.73
C ARG A 208 -11.26 10.47 10.14
N ASP A 209 -10.56 10.33 9.02
CA ASP A 209 -10.23 9.02 8.45
C ASP A 209 -9.31 8.22 9.40
N PHE A 210 -8.73 8.87 10.41
CA PHE A 210 -7.97 8.22 11.49
C PHE A 210 -8.79 7.70 12.66
N ALA A 211 -10.09 7.96 12.67
CA ALA A 211 -10.95 7.54 13.74
C ALA A 211 -11.18 6.01 13.73
N PRO A 212 -10.96 5.33 14.87
CA PRO A 212 -11.42 3.96 15.04
C PRO A 212 -12.93 3.86 14.79
N LYS A 213 -13.38 2.70 14.28
CA LYS A 213 -14.81 2.45 14.08
C LYS A 213 -15.59 2.66 15.39
N GLY A 214 -16.72 3.35 15.30
CA GLY A 214 -17.59 3.65 16.44
C GLY A 214 -17.10 4.80 17.33
N THR A 215 -16.03 5.51 16.95
CA THR A 215 -15.58 6.67 17.73
C THR A 215 -16.55 7.84 17.56
N ASP A 216 -16.82 8.57 18.65
CA ASP A 216 -17.57 9.82 18.59
C ASP A 216 -16.79 10.89 17.81
N MET A 217 -17.28 11.18 16.61
CA MET A 217 -16.67 12.12 15.67
C MET A 217 -16.77 13.58 16.12
N SER A 218 -17.56 13.89 17.16
CA SER A 218 -17.68 15.24 17.71
C SER A 218 -16.35 15.77 18.25
N ASN A 219 -15.49 14.89 18.75
CA ASN A 219 -14.18 15.22 19.31
C ASN A 219 -13.04 15.15 18.29
N TRP A 220 -13.32 14.71 17.06
CA TRP A 220 -12.30 14.58 16.01
C TRP A 220 -12.08 15.88 15.25
N PRO A 221 -10.81 16.27 15.00
CA PRO A 221 -10.50 17.47 14.23
C PRO A 221 -11.19 17.47 12.86
N LEU A 222 -11.77 18.61 12.48
CA LEU A 222 -12.35 18.82 11.16
C LEU A 222 -11.30 19.12 10.07
N CYS A 223 -10.02 19.26 10.44
CA CYS A 223 -8.96 19.53 9.47
C CYS A 223 -8.58 18.29 8.66
N SER A 224 -7.94 18.55 7.51
CA SER A 224 -7.48 17.53 6.57
C SER A 224 -6.01 17.74 6.26
N ILE A 225 -5.28 16.66 6.02
CA ILE A 225 -3.95 16.69 5.42
C ILE A 225 -4.13 16.96 3.93
N SER A 226 -3.68 18.11 3.45
CA SER A 226 -3.89 18.54 2.06
C SER A 226 -2.60 18.42 1.28
N ILE A 227 -2.45 17.44 0.39
CA ILE A 227 -1.24 17.22 -0.42
C ILE A 227 -1.46 17.72 -1.86
N PRO A 228 -0.86 18.86 -2.26
CA PRO A 228 -0.97 19.40 -3.61
C PRO A 228 -0.28 18.50 -4.64
N PHE A 229 -0.96 18.22 -5.75
CA PHE A 229 -0.42 17.34 -6.79
C PHE A 229 0.76 17.95 -7.52
N ASN A 230 0.76 19.27 -7.72
CA ASN A 230 1.91 19.97 -8.24
C ASN A 230 3.20 19.77 -7.40
N GLN A 231 3.09 19.66 -6.08
CA GLN A 231 4.23 19.39 -5.20
C GLN A 231 4.74 17.96 -5.35
N LEU A 232 3.84 16.98 -5.41
CA LEU A 232 4.19 15.58 -5.71
C LEU A 232 4.89 15.47 -7.07
N SER A 233 4.41 16.21 -8.07
CA SER A 233 5.05 16.27 -9.38
C SER A 233 6.45 16.82 -9.33
N HIS A 234 6.62 17.93 -8.63
CA HIS A 234 7.91 18.60 -8.54
C HIS A 234 8.95 17.70 -7.88
N THR A 235 8.57 17.03 -6.79
CA THR A 235 9.41 16.02 -6.14
C THR A 235 9.80 14.91 -7.10
N LEU A 236 8.83 14.36 -7.83
CA LEU A 236 9.09 13.25 -8.74
C LEU A 236 9.99 13.66 -9.91
N THR A 237 9.79 14.86 -10.46
CA THR A 237 10.67 15.42 -11.49
C THR A 237 12.11 15.56 -10.98
N HIS A 238 12.30 16.15 -9.79
CA HIS A 238 13.63 16.27 -9.20
C HIS A 238 14.29 14.92 -8.93
N ALA A 239 13.52 13.94 -8.46
CA ALA A 239 14.00 12.59 -8.21
C ALA A 239 14.44 11.92 -9.53
N ALA A 240 13.66 12.07 -10.60
CA ALA A 240 13.99 11.57 -11.93
C ALA A 240 15.23 12.25 -12.54
N GLU A 241 15.38 13.56 -12.34
CA GLU A 241 16.57 14.31 -12.78
C GLU A 241 17.83 13.85 -12.06
N ALA A 242 17.76 13.57 -10.76
CA ALA A 242 18.88 13.08 -9.96
C ALA A 242 19.37 11.70 -10.44
N GLU A 243 18.48 10.88 -10.98
CA GLU A 243 18.82 9.56 -11.55
C GLU A 243 19.28 9.61 -13.00
N GLY A 244 19.14 10.74 -13.70
CA GLY A 244 19.41 10.83 -15.13
C GLY A 244 18.39 10.10 -16.01
N HIS A 245 17.26 9.65 -15.46
CA HIS A 245 16.21 8.91 -16.18
C HIS A 245 14.95 9.77 -16.36
N ARG A 246 14.57 10.06 -17.61
CA ARG A 246 13.48 11.04 -17.87
C ARG A 246 12.05 10.49 -17.99
N ASN A 247 11.82 9.17 -18.15
CA ASN A 247 10.54 8.71 -18.71
C ASN A 247 9.92 7.42 -18.13
N LEU A 248 10.30 6.95 -16.93
CA LEU A 248 9.56 5.84 -16.34
C LEU A 248 8.32 6.41 -15.59
N ALA A 249 7.12 5.96 -15.92
CA ALA A 249 5.93 6.33 -15.15
C ALA A 249 5.99 5.73 -13.73
N LEU A 250 5.53 6.46 -12.72
CA LEU A 250 5.22 5.88 -11.41
C LEU A 250 3.70 5.88 -11.24
N ASN A 251 3.13 4.71 -10.99
CA ASN A 251 1.75 4.60 -10.57
C ASN A 251 1.75 4.62 -9.04
N TYR A 252 1.12 5.61 -8.41
CA TYR A 252 0.99 5.64 -6.94
C TYR A 252 -0.48 5.64 -6.57
N LEU A 253 -0.71 5.11 -5.37
CA LEU A 253 -2.00 5.10 -4.73
C LEU A 253 -1.82 5.39 -3.24
N ILE A 254 -2.68 6.27 -2.75
CA ILE A 254 -2.74 6.64 -1.33
C ILE A 254 -4.15 6.28 -0.87
N TYR A 255 -4.23 5.45 0.17
CA TYR A 255 -5.51 5.02 0.73
C TYR A 255 -5.75 5.65 2.10
N GLY A 256 -7.03 5.84 2.43
CA GLY A 256 -7.53 6.05 3.80
C GLY A 256 -8.59 5.00 4.14
N HIS A 257 -8.70 4.60 5.41
CA HIS A 257 -9.71 3.68 5.90
C HIS A 257 -11.03 4.43 6.16
N GLU A 258 -12.17 3.88 5.74
CA GLU A 258 -13.48 4.42 6.08
C GLU A 258 -13.98 3.78 7.38
N SER A 259 -14.32 4.59 8.38
CA SER A 259 -15.09 4.08 9.51
C SER A 259 -16.50 3.81 9.01
N ASP A 260 -16.95 2.54 9.01
CA ASP A 260 -18.34 2.21 8.69
C ASP A 260 -19.28 3.07 9.55
N SER A 261 -19.84 4.13 8.99
CA SER A 261 -21.06 4.70 9.51
C SER A 261 -22.16 3.80 9.00
N GLU A 262 -22.86 3.11 9.90
CA GLU A 262 -24.06 2.30 9.59
C GLU A 262 -25.26 3.16 9.13
N GLY A 263 -25.02 4.24 8.39
CA GLY A 263 -26.03 5.18 7.93
C GLY A 263 -26.04 5.27 6.41
N ASP A 264 -27.04 4.61 5.83
CA ASP A 264 -27.56 4.69 4.47
C ASP A 264 -26.54 4.45 3.33
N ASP A 265 -26.81 3.39 2.55
CA ASP A 265 -26.12 3.00 1.31
C ASP A 265 -26.28 4.07 0.19
N GLU A 266 -25.90 5.32 0.44
CA GLU A 266 -25.59 6.25 -0.64
C GLU A 266 -24.27 5.82 -1.25
N GLU A 267 -24.39 5.01 -2.30
CA GLU A 267 -23.34 4.62 -3.23
C GLU A 267 -22.50 5.85 -3.62
N TYR A 268 -21.41 6.10 -2.90
CA TYR A 268 -20.33 6.98 -3.35
C TYR A 268 -19.66 6.28 -4.53
N GLY A 269 -20.33 6.32 -5.68
CA GLY A 269 -19.78 5.94 -6.95
C GLY A 269 -18.51 6.77 -7.15
N CYS A 270 -17.35 6.16 -6.93
CA CYS A 270 -16.10 6.64 -7.46
C CYS A 270 -16.29 6.64 -8.98
N ASN A 271 -16.74 7.77 -9.51
CA ASN A 271 -16.83 8.00 -10.94
C ASN A 271 -15.40 8.11 -11.44
N TRP A 272 -14.77 6.95 -11.67
CA TRP A 272 -13.53 6.84 -12.41
C TRP A 272 -13.79 7.52 -13.74
N GLY A 273 -13.34 8.76 -13.89
CA GLY A 273 -13.56 9.51 -15.11
C GLY A 273 -13.12 8.63 -16.29
N SER A 274 -14.08 8.18 -17.11
CA SER A 274 -13.87 7.19 -18.16
C SER A 274 -12.81 7.64 -19.19
N ASN A 275 -12.43 8.92 -19.16
CA ASN A 275 -11.37 9.50 -19.94
C ASN A 275 -9.95 9.00 -19.57
N ALA A 276 -9.70 8.57 -18.32
CA ALA A 276 -8.39 8.02 -17.95
C ALA A 276 -8.17 6.59 -18.47
N VAL A 277 -9.25 5.82 -18.63
CA VAL A 277 -9.23 4.44 -19.13
C VAL A 277 -9.10 4.43 -20.67
N GLY A 278 -9.79 5.33 -21.37
CA GLY A 278 -9.75 5.42 -22.84
C GLY A 278 -8.39 5.84 -23.41
N ASP A 279 -7.64 6.70 -22.72
CA ASP A 279 -6.32 7.16 -23.17
C ASP A 279 -5.22 6.09 -23.01
N LEU A 280 -5.45 5.02 -22.23
CA LEU A 280 -4.44 3.98 -21.94
C LEU A 280 -4.46 2.78 -22.89
N GLU A 281 -5.64 2.39 -23.39
CA GLU A 281 -5.77 1.28 -24.35
C GLU A 281 -5.09 1.59 -25.70
N HIS A 282 -4.90 2.88 -26.02
CA HIS A 282 -4.20 3.32 -27.23
C HIS A 282 -2.68 3.40 -27.07
N ALA A 283 -2.13 3.45 -25.85
CA ALA A 283 -0.69 3.59 -25.61
C ALA A 283 0.05 2.25 -25.46
N THR A 284 -0.67 1.13 -25.39
CA THR A 284 -0.13 -0.22 -25.22
C THR A 284 -0.28 -1.11 -26.47
N LYS A 285 -0.68 -0.52 -27.61
CA LYS A 285 -0.66 -1.15 -28.94
C LYS A 285 0.45 -0.57 -29.80
#